data_AF-A0A956BWL9-F1
#
_entry.id   AF-A0A956BWL9-F1
#
_cell.length_a   1.000
_cell.length_b   1.000
_cell.length_c   1.000
_cell.angle_alpha   90.00
_cell.angle_beta   90.00
_cell.angle_gamma   90.00
#
_symmetry.space_group_name_H-M   'P 1'
#
loop_
_entity.id
_entity.type
_entity.pdbx_description
1 polymer ?
#
loop_
_entity_poly.entity_id
_entity_poly.type
_entity_poly.pdbx_seq_one_letter_code
_entity_poly.pdbx_strand_id
1 'polypeptide(L)'
;GFYPEDLELAERAGALAAEEVQHFRRVVAILGSRGGSLAGRRANPWAQRLRARLELGREPWTKVDRLLFGALIEARSCERFTLLLAELAGRDPEVERLLHDLGPAEARHWRLFYRLAGREVPAEALAERFRAWLEAEAALQADLGVSPSVHG
;
A
#
# COMPACT_ATOMS: atom_id res chain seq x y z
N GLY A 1 0.11 -19.59 2.16
CA GLY A 1 0.52 -18.53 1.20
C GLY A 1 0.24 -19.01 -0.20
N PHE A 2 0.13 -18.12 -1.18
CA PHE A 2 -0.12 -18.50 -2.57
C PHE A 2 1.11 -19.07 -3.31
N TYR A 3 2.32 -18.76 -2.82
CA TYR A 3 3.61 -19.15 -3.41
C TYR A 3 4.56 -19.65 -2.31
N PRO A 4 4.25 -20.79 -1.66
CA PRO A 4 5.04 -21.31 -0.53
C PRO A 4 6.50 -21.67 -0.88
N GLU A 5 6.78 -21.91 -2.16
CA GLU A 5 8.10 -22.25 -2.69
C GLU A 5 9.04 -21.04 -2.82
N ASP A 6 8.52 -19.81 -2.86
CA ASP A 6 9.34 -18.60 -2.96
C ASP A 6 9.79 -18.13 -1.57
N LEU A 7 10.92 -18.68 -1.11
CA LEU A 7 11.49 -18.37 0.20
C LEU A 7 11.79 -16.89 0.38
N GLU A 8 12.37 -16.22 -0.61
CA GLU A 8 12.67 -14.78 -0.50
C GLU A 8 11.38 -13.98 -0.36
N LEU A 9 10.32 -14.30 -1.13
CA LEU A 9 9.03 -13.65 -0.95
C LEU A 9 8.49 -13.88 0.46
N ALA A 10 8.54 -15.11 0.97
CA ALA A 10 8.05 -15.46 2.30
C ALA A 10 8.79 -14.69 3.40
N GLU A 11 10.13 -14.65 3.36
CA GLU A 11 10.95 -13.93 4.32
C GLU A 11 10.70 -12.42 4.29
N ARG A 12 10.68 -11.83 3.09
CA ARG A 12 10.51 -10.38 2.92
C ARG A 12 9.10 -9.93 3.27
N ALA A 13 8.07 -10.67 2.85
CA ALA A 13 6.69 -10.38 3.21
C ALA A 13 6.44 -10.59 4.71
N GLY A 14 7.09 -11.57 5.33
CA GLY A 14 7.04 -11.79 6.78
C GLY A 14 7.63 -10.62 7.58
N ALA A 15 8.80 -10.12 7.17
CA ALA A 15 9.42 -8.94 7.78
C ALA A 15 8.54 -7.68 7.63
N LEU A 16 8.01 -7.44 6.43
CA LEU A 16 7.08 -6.34 6.16
C LEU A 16 5.82 -6.46 7.03
N ALA A 17 5.23 -7.65 7.13
CA ALA A 17 4.05 -7.85 7.97
C ALA A 17 4.32 -7.55 9.46
N ALA A 18 5.52 -7.86 9.96
CA ALA A 18 5.91 -7.52 11.33
C ALA A 18 6.04 -5.99 11.51
N GLU A 19 6.60 -5.28 10.53
CA GLU A 19 6.69 -3.82 10.50
C GLU A 19 5.29 -3.17 10.48
N GLU A 20 4.38 -3.66 9.64
CA GLU A 20 2.98 -3.19 9.57
C GLU A 20 2.21 -3.36 10.90
N VAL A 21 2.47 -4.46 11.62
CA VAL A 21 1.90 -4.65 12.96
C VAL A 21 2.44 -3.59 13.93
N GLN A 22 3.70 -3.19 13.82
CA GLN A 22 4.26 -2.11 14.64
C GLN A 22 3.63 -0.75 14.29
N HIS A 23 3.45 -0.45 13.00
CA HIS A 23 2.73 0.74 12.53
C HIS A 23 1.31 0.80 13.09
N PHE A 24 0.57 -0.29 12.96
CA PHE A 24 -0.79 -0.40 13.49
C PHE A 24 -0.85 -0.14 15.00
N ARG A 25 0.07 -0.71 15.78
CA ARG A 25 0.13 -0.49 17.24
C ARG A 25 0.36 0.98 17.60
N ARG A 26 1.21 1.69 16.84
CA ARG A 26 1.44 3.12 17.03
C ARG A 26 0.17 3.95 16.77
N VAL A 27 -0.53 3.65 15.67
CA VAL A 27 -1.82 4.30 15.35
C VAL A 27 -2.84 4.06 16.46
N VAL A 28 -2.98 2.82 16.95
CA VAL A 28 -3.90 2.47 18.04
C VAL A 28 -3.54 3.21 19.34
N ALA A 29 -2.26 3.32 19.66
CA ALA A 29 -1.80 4.03 20.87
C ALA A 29 -2.17 5.52 20.82
N ILE A 30 -1.91 6.19 19.69
CA ILE A 30 -2.28 7.61 19.48
C ILE A 30 -3.80 7.78 19.49
N LEU A 31 -4.55 6.87 18.86
CA LEU A 31 -6.00 6.91 18.87
C LEU A 31 -6.56 6.79 20.29
N GLY A 32 -6.04 5.84 21.07
CA GLY A 32 -6.46 5.60 22.45
C GLY A 32 -6.08 6.74 23.40
N SER A 33 -4.89 7.34 23.27
CA SER A 33 -4.48 8.49 24.09
C SER A 33 -5.38 9.71 23.90
N ARG A 34 -6.06 9.79 22.74
CA ARG A 34 -7.02 10.84 22.38
C ARG A 34 -8.47 10.48 22.66
N GLY A 35 -8.72 9.38 23.39
CA GLY A 35 -10.07 8.91 23.71
C GLY A 35 -10.83 8.30 22.54
N GLY A 36 -10.15 8.04 21.41
CA GLY A 36 -10.73 7.37 20.25
C GLY A 36 -10.75 5.85 20.39
N SER A 37 -11.52 5.20 19.52
CA SER A 37 -11.60 3.74 19.43
C SER A 37 -11.58 3.29 17.98
N LEU A 38 -11.15 2.06 17.74
CA LEU A 38 -11.23 1.47 16.40
C LEU A 38 -12.69 1.36 15.98
N ALA A 39 -13.02 1.99 14.86
CA ALA A 39 -14.31 1.82 14.23
C ALA A 39 -14.44 0.40 13.64
N GLY A 40 -15.67 -0.07 13.48
CA GLY A 40 -15.96 -1.30 12.75
C GLY A 40 -15.43 -1.25 11.31
N ARG A 41 -15.34 -2.42 10.68
CA ARG A 41 -14.80 -2.58 9.32
C ARG A 41 -15.53 -1.66 8.33
N ARG A 42 -14.80 -0.72 7.74
CA ARG A 42 -15.29 0.10 6.62
C ARG A 42 -14.92 -0.55 5.29
N ALA A 43 -15.81 -0.44 4.31
CA ALA A 43 -15.45 -0.79 2.94
C ALA A 43 -14.36 0.16 2.44
N ASN A 44 -13.46 -0.35 1.62
CA ASN A 44 -12.50 0.44 0.85
C ASN A 44 -12.81 0.20 -0.63
N PRO A 45 -13.70 1.01 -1.25
CA PRO A 45 -14.09 0.83 -2.64
C PRO A 45 -12.91 0.92 -3.60
N TRP A 46 -11.93 1.77 -3.30
CA TRP A 46 -10.68 1.90 -4.08
C TRP A 46 -9.94 0.56 -4.14
N ALA A 47 -9.64 -0.04 -2.97
CA ALA A 47 -8.91 -1.31 -2.90
C ALA A 47 -9.72 -2.47 -3.48
N GLN A 48 -11.04 -2.49 -3.27
CA GLN A 48 -11.91 -3.54 -3.78
C GLN A 48 -11.99 -3.52 -5.32
N ARG A 49 -12.16 -2.35 -5.93
CA ARG A 49 -12.26 -2.21 -7.39
C ARG A 49 -10.93 -2.47 -8.08
N LEU A 50 -9.81 -2.04 -7.51
CA LEU A 50 -8.49 -2.40 -8.02
C LEU A 50 -8.22 -3.89 -7.90
N ARG A 51 -8.53 -4.51 -6.75
CA ARG A 51 -8.36 -5.96 -6.56
C ARG A 51 -9.18 -6.77 -7.56
N ALA A 52 -10.34 -6.29 -7.97
CA ALA A 52 -11.17 -6.95 -8.99
C ALA A 52 -10.53 -6.99 -10.38
N ARG A 53 -9.47 -6.20 -10.63
CA ARG A 53 -8.71 -6.20 -11.89
C ARG A 53 -7.63 -7.29 -11.94
N LEU A 54 -7.38 -8.00 -10.85
CA LEU A 54 -6.40 -9.09 -10.83
C LEU A 54 -6.80 -10.19 -11.81
N GLU A 55 -5.94 -10.48 -12.78
CA GLU A 55 -6.11 -11.59 -13.71
C GLU A 55 -5.59 -12.88 -13.06
N LEU A 56 -6.50 -13.79 -12.70
CA LEU A 56 -6.17 -15.06 -12.06
C LEU A 56 -6.01 -16.18 -13.08
N GLY A 57 -5.11 -17.14 -12.80
CA GLY A 57 -4.94 -18.36 -13.61
C GLY A 57 -3.92 -18.23 -14.74
N ARG A 58 -3.13 -17.16 -14.78
CA ARG A 58 -2.11 -16.90 -15.81
C ARG A 58 -0.76 -16.65 -15.14
N GLU A 59 -0.10 -17.70 -14.68
CA GLU A 59 1.26 -17.55 -14.11
C GLU A 59 2.30 -17.28 -15.23
N PRO A 60 3.35 -16.48 -14.96
CA PRO A 60 3.67 -15.81 -13.70
C PRO A 60 2.92 -14.48 -13.48
N TRP A 61 2.07 -14.06 -14.42
CA TRP A 61 1.39 -12.76 -14.38
C TRP A 61 0.42 -12.61 -13.20
N THR A 62 -0.23 -13.69 -12.76
CA THR A 62 -1.05 -13.65 -11.53
C THR A 62 -0.21 -13.28 -10.30
N LYS A 63 1.01 -13.83 -10.17
CA LYS A 63 1.95 -13.43 -9.11
C LYS A 63 2.40 -11.97 -9.26
N VAL A 64 2.80 -11.58 -10.48
CA VAL A 64 3.21 -10.20 -10.80
C VAL A 64 2.13 -9.20 -10.42
N ASP A 65 0.87 -9.44 -10.82
CA ASP A 65 -0.24 -8.52 -10.54
C ASP A 65 -0.56 -8.42 -9.05
N ARG A 66 -0.43 -9.52 -8.29
CA ARG A 66 -0.61 -9.48 -6.83
C ARG A 66 0.46 -8.60 -6.17
N LEU A 67 1.71 -8.72 -6.62
CA LEU A 67 2.82 -7.93 -6.11
C LEU A 67 2.69 -6.46 -6.54
N LEU A 68 2.36 -6.18 -7.81
CA LEU A 68 2.12 -4.81 -8.29
C LEU A 68 0.93 -4.15 -7.61
N PHE A 69 -0.13 -4.90 -7.30
CA PHE A 69 -1.24 -4.40 -6.49
C PHE A 69 -0.80 -4.00 -5.08
N GLY A 70 0.06 -4.81 -4.44
CA GLY A 70 0.72 -4.43 -3.18
C GLY A 70 1.56 -3.17 -3.33
N ALA A 71 2.40 -3.09 -4.38
CA ALA A 71 3.21 -1.90 -4.65
C ALA A 71 2.36 -0.63 -4.83
N LEU A 72 1.20 -0.75 -5.49
CA LEU A 72 0.28 0.37 -5.71
C LEU A 72 -0.34 0.88 -4.41
N ILE A 73 -0.73 -0.02 -3.50
CA ILE A 73 -1.26 0.35 -2.17
C ILE A 73 -0.22 1.17 -1.40
N GLU A 74 0.98 0.63 -1.25
CA GLU A 74 2.08 1.27 -0.49
C GLU A 74 2.52 2.59 -1.14
N ALA A 75 2.58 2.66 -2.48
CA ALA A 75 2.90 3.89 -3.18
C ALA A 75 1.85 4.99 -2.94
N ARG A 76 0.57 4.63 -2.91
CA ARG A 76 -0.53 5.55 -2.60
C ARG A 76 -0.48 6.01 -1.14
N SER A 77 -0.25 5.11 -0.19
CA SER A 77 -0.03 5.44 1.22
C SER A 77 1.13 6.44 1.38
N CYS A 78 2.26 6.19 0.73
CA CYS A 78 3.44 7.07 0.74
C CYS A 78 3.12 8.48 0.24
N GLU A 79 2.42 8.59 -0.90
CA GLU A 79 1.98 9.87 -1.47
C GLU A 79 1.09 10.63 -0.46
N ARG A 80 0.11 9.93 0.11
CA ARG A 80 -0.90 10.52 0.99
C ARG A 80 -0.33 10.96 2.33
N PHE A 81 0.58 10.18 2.92
CA PHE A 81 1.27 10.56 4.13
C PHE A 81 2.19 11.77 3.92
N THR A 82 2.82 11.87 2.75
CA THR A 82 3.66 13.03 2.40
C THR A 82 2.82 14.30 2.27
N LEU A 83 1.69 14.23 1.56
CA LEU A 83 0.76 15.36 1.43
C LEU A 83 0.17 15.75 2.80
N LEU A 84 -0.26 14.76 3.59
CA LEU A 84 -0.84 15.02 4.90
C LEU A 84 0.19 15.63 5.87
N LEU A 85 1.44 15.16 5.84
CA LEU A 85 2.52 15.72 6.65
C LEU A 85 2.78 17.20 6.31
N ALA A 86 2.77 17.56 5.03
CA ALA A 86 2.93 18.94 4.58
C ALA A 86 1.78 19.85 5.09
N GLU A 87 0.55 19.36 5.06
CA GLU A 87 -0.64 20.11 5.51
C GLU A 87 -0.75 20.20 7.04
N LEU A 88 -0.25 19.20 7.77
CA LEU A 88 -0.31 19.15 9.23
C LEU A 88 0.82 19.93 9.92
N ALA A 89 1.85 20.35 9.19
CA ALA A 89 3.06 20.96 9.75
C ALA A 89 2.76 22.06 10.80
N GLY A 90 3.25 21.84 12.02
CA GLY A 90 3.10 22.75 13.16
C GLY A 90 1.76 22.63 13.91
N ARG A 91 0.86 21.70 13.53
CA ARG A 91 -0.47 21.55 14.13
C ARG A 91 -0.56 20.36 15.06
N ASP A 92 0.16 19.28 14.75
CA ASP A 92 0.08 18.04 15.53
C ASP A 92 1.44 17.31 15.52
N PRO A 93 2.34 17.65 16.45
CA PRO A 93 3.69 17.08 16.48
C PRO A 93 3.71 15.55 16.65
N GLU A 94 2.69 14.96 17.27
CA GLU A 94 2.61 13.51 17.47
C GLU A 94 2.25 12.79 16.17
N VAL A 95 1.26 13.29 15.44
CA VAL A 95 0.87 12.75 14.12
C VAL A 95 1.94 13.05 13.08
N GLU A 96 2.58 14.21 13.12
CA GLU A 96 3.70 14.54 12.23
C GLU A 96 4.84 13.52 12.36
N ARG A 97 5.26 13.20 13.59
CA ARG A 97 6.29 12.17 13.84
C ARG A 97 5.87 10.80 13.33
N LEU A 98 4.59 10.43 13.50
CA LEU A 98 4.07 9.18 12.94
C LEU A 98 4.21 9.17 11.42
N LEU A 99 3.74 10.22 10.73
CA LEU A 99 3.76 10.28 9.27
C LEU A 99 5.17 10.38 8.69
N HIS A 100 6.07 11.08 9.38
CA HIS A 100 7.49 11.15 9.04
C HIS A 100 8.17 9.77 9.05
N ASP A 101 7.75 8.87 9.94
CA ASP A 101 8.26 7.51 9.99
C ASP A 101 7.58 6.59 8.98
N LEU A 102 6.26 6.72 8.81
CA LEU A 102 5.47 5.90 7.89
C LEU A 102 5.87 6.13 6.44
N GLY A 103 5.96 7.39 5.98
CA GLY A 103 6.23 7.70 4.56
C GLY A 103 7.47 6.96 3.99
N PRO A 104 8.64 7.04 4.64
CA PRO A 104 9.82 6.27 4.23
C PRO A 104 9.65 4.75 4.31
N ALA A 105 8.82 4.22 5.21
CA ALA A 105 8.52 2.79 5.30
C ALA A 105 7.69 2.32 4.11
N GLU A 106 6.58 3.01 3.82
CA GLU A 106 5.76 2.79 2.63
C GLU A 106 6.60 2.87 1.35
N ALA A 107 7.54 3.82 1.29
CA ALA A 107 8.49 3.96 0.19
C ALA A 107 9.38 2.72 -0.01
N ARG A 108 9.80 2.07 1.07
CA ARG A 108 10.56 0.80 1.00
C ARG A 108 9.65 -0.35 0.58
N HIS A 109 8.42 -0.39 1.09
CA HIS A 109 7.47 -1.46 0.82
C HIS A 109 7.05 -1.52 -0.64
N TRP A 110 6.68 -0.39 -1.25
CA TRP A 110 6.32 -0.41 -2.68
C TRP A 110 7.49 -0.84 -3.56
N ARG A 111 8.71 -0.38 -3.24
CA ARG A 111 9.93 -0.79 -3.96
C ARG A 111 10.21 -2.27 -3.79
N LEU A 112 9.98 -2.82 -2.60
CA LEU A 112 10.13 -4.25 -2.32
C LEU A 112 9.17 -5.05 -3.20
N PHE A 113 7.88 -4.71 -3.21
CA PHE A 113 6.89 -5.40 -4.02
C PHE A 113 7.19 -5.31 -5.52
N TYR A 114 7.55 -4.12 -6.02
CA TYR A 114 7.94 -3.92 -7.41
C TYR A 114 9.17 -4.76 -7.79
N ARG A 115 10.20 -4.77 -6.95
CA ARG A 115 11.41 -5.60 -7.13
C ARG A 115 11.08 -7.09 -7.17
N LEU A 116 10.23 -7.55 -6.26
CA LEU A 116 9.81 -8.96 -6.22
C LEU A 116 9.03 -9.34 -7.48
N ALA A 117 8.17 -8.45 -8.00
CA ALA A 117 7.46 -8.66 -9.25
C ALA A 117 8.42 -8.74 -10.45
N GLY A 118 9.46 -7.91 -10.47
CA GLY A 118 10.48 -7.91 -11.52
C GLY A 118 11.41 -9.14 -11.55
N ARG A 119 11.34 -10.03 -10.57
CA ARG A 119 12.02 -11.33 -10.63
C ARG A 119 11.34 -12.29 -11.62
N GLU A 120 10.07 -12.06 -11.93
CA GLU A 120 9.22 -12.99 -12.68
C GLU A 120 9.14 -12.68 -14.17
N VAL A 121 9.39 -11.42 -14.57
CA VAL A 121 9.18 -10.92 -15.93
C VAL A 121 10.23 -9.87 -16.31
N PRO A 122 10.51 -9.64 -17.61
CA PRO A 122 11.43 -8.59 -18.07
C PRO A 122 11.02 -7.19 -17.58
N ALA A 123 12.00 -6.32 -17.38
CA ALA A 123 11.81 -4.99 -16.81
C ALA A 123 10.84 -4.12 -17.62
N GLU A 124 10.91 -4.19 -18.95
CA GLU A 124 10.05 -3.45 -19.86
C GLU A 124 8.59 -3.89 -19.72
N ALA A 125 8.37 -5.21 -19.62
CA ALA A 125 7.04 -5.80 -19.47
C ALA A 125 6.45 -5.50 -18.08
N LEU A 126 7.27 -5.49 -17.04
CA LEU A 126 6.88 -5.06 -15.69
C LEU A 126 6.48 -3.59 -15.67
N ALA A 127 7.29 -2.72 -16.27
CA ALA A 127 7.03 -1.29 -16.32
C ALA A 127 5.75 -0.98 -17.09
N GLU A 128 5.53 -1.65 -18.23
CA GLU A 128 4.28 -1.56 -18.98
C GLU A 128 3.08 -1.97 -18.12
N ARG A 129 3.16 -3.14 -17.45
CA ARG A 129 2.06 -3.62 -16.62
C ARG A 129 1.79 -2.70 -15.43
N PHE A 130 2.83 -2.17 -14.80
CA PHE A 130 2.65 -1.25 -13.67
C PHE A 130 2.07 0.10 -14.11
N ARG A 131 2.43 0.59 -15.32
CA ARG A 131 1.80 1.79 -15.89
C ARG A 131 0.30 1.58 -16.10
N ALA A 132 -0.12 0.42 -16.62
CA ALA A 132 -1.53 0.09 -16.77
C ALA A 132 -2.28 0.03 -15.42
N TRP A 133 -1.62 -0.37 -14.34
CA TRP A 133 -2.16 -0.29 -12.97
C TRP A 133 -2.33 1.16 -12.51
N LEU A 134 -1.34 2.02 -12.73
CA LEU A 134 -1.39 3.45 -12.37
C LEU A 134 -2.47 4.20 -13.16
N GLU A 135 -2.62 3.94 -14.47
CA GLU A 135 -3.67 4.53 -15.28
C GLU A 135 -5.07 4.13 -14.80
N ALA A 136 -5.23 2.85 -14.44
CA ALA A 136 -6.49 2.35 -13.89
C ALA A 136 -6.82 2.95 -12.51
N GLU A 137 -5.81 3.12 -11.67
CA GLU A 137 -5.94 3.77 -10.36
C GLU A 137 -6.35 5.23 -10.51
N ALA A 138 -5.70 5.98 -11.40
CA ALA A 138 -6.02 7.38 -11.65
C ALA A 138 -7.46 7.56 -12.16
N ALA A 139 -7.90 6.72 -13.09
CA ALA A 139 -9.28 6.71 -13.58
C ALA A 139 -10.28 6.37 -12.47
N LEU A 140 -9.94 5.40 -11.61
CA LEU A 140 -10.77 5.02 -10.47
C LEU A 140 -10.89 6.15 -9.44
N GLN A 141 -9.80 6.83 -9.15
CA GLN A 141 -9.80 7.94 -8.20
C GLN A 141 -10.68 9.09 -8.68
N ALA A 142 -10.64 9.39 -9.98
CA ALA A 142 -11.50 10.41 -10.57
C ALA A 142 -13.00 10.08 -10.43
N ASP A 143 -13.35 8.80 -10.50
CA ASP A 143 -14.73 8.30 -10.37
C ASP A 143 -15.22 8.27 -8.91
N LEU A 144 -14.37 7.87 -7.96
CA LEU A 144 -14.75 7.77 -6.54
C LEU A 144 -14.84 9.12 -5.81
N GLY A 145 -14.18 10.17 -6.31
CA GLY A 145 -14.15 11.48 -5.68
C GLY A 145 -13.23 11.54 -4.46
N VAL A 146 -13.59 12.38 -3.47
CA VAL A 146 -12.79 12.61 -2.24
C VAL A 146 -13.59 12.22 -1.00
N SER A 147 -12.95 11.47 -0.13
CA SER A 147 -13.41 10.99 1.15
C SER A 147 -12.28 11.10 2.19
N PRO A 148 -12.59 11.21 3.50
CA PRO A 148 -11.58 11.28 4.55
C PRO A 148 -11.01 9.88 4.84
N SER A 149 -10.33 9.29 3.85
CA SER A 149 -9.64 8.01 3.92
C SER A 149 -8.25 8.11 3.29
N VAL A 150 -7.33 7.19 3.63
CA VAL A 150 -5.97 7.18 3.05
C VAL A 150 -6.03 6.98 1.53
N HIS A 151 -6.96 6.17 1.02
CA HIS A 151 -6.99 5.75 -0.38
C HIS A 151 -8.03 6.50 -1.22
N GLY A 152 -8.29 7.75 -0.86
CA GLY A 152 -9.28 8.57 -1.54
C GLY A 152 -10.59 8.66 -0.80
#